data_AF-A0A927CB86-F1
#
_entry.id   AF-A0A927CB86-F1
#
_cell.length_a   1.000
_cell.length_b   1.000
_cell.length_c   1.000
_cell.angle_alpha   90.00
_cell.angle_beta   90.00
_cell.angle_gamma   90.00
#
_symmetry.space_group_name_H-M   'P 1'
#
loop_
_entity.id
_entity.type
_entity.pdbx_description
1 polymer ?
#
loop_
_entity_poly.entity_id
_entity_poly.type
_entity_poly.pdbx_seq_one_letter_code
_entity_poly.pdbx_strand_id
1 'polypeptide(L)'
;MKTNTTRLSPAEFRDDRILIRLVTRDGVPLQLLTDTGGGLVLTEKAIRKAGLVPDATEVVGNKTFPAVGLPFGEEDEAVPPLLVGGCPGKFLVMSEPRGVLEGLDGLIGQAWFADRVWVFDYIRKQFIYDPDVMAGEAMKDSPHTVPLGFLHNDQGSRMNSFPRIQVKIDGEMVDLLFDTGASIELAKDFLQRNASAYAGFSLNRLRLVA
;
A
#
# COMPACT_ATOMS: atom_id res chain seq x y z
N MET A 1 7.08 -18.54 -25.89
CA MET A 1 7.83 -18.02 -24.72
C MET A 1 7.08 -16.80 -24.22
N LYS A 2 6.46 -16.86 -23.03
CA LYS A 2 5.96 -15.65 -22.37
C LYS A 2 7.19 -14.93 -21.80
N THR A 3 7.41 -13.68 -22.18
CA THR A 3 8.46 -12.84 -21.63
C THR A 3 8.06 -12.47 -20.20
N ASN A 4 8.72 -13.05 -19.19
CA ASN A 4 8.59 -12.63 -17.80
C ASN A 4 8.97 -11.15 -17.70
N THR A 5 7.98 -10.27 -17.63
CA THR A 5 8.16 -8.82 -17.54
C THR A 5 7.93 -8.42 -16.08
N THR A 6 8.82 -8.90 -15.21
CA THR A 6 8.92 -8.43 -13.83
C THR A 6 9.29 -6.94 -13.85
N ARG A 7 8.45 -6.09 -13.25
CA ARG A 7 8.60 -4.63 -13.31
C ARG A 7 9.09 -4.12 -11.95
N LEU A 8 10.33 -3.60 -11.92
CA LEU A 8 10.89 -2.97 -10.73
C LEU A 8 10.27 -1.57 -10.58
N SER A 9 9.57 -1.33 -9.48
CA SER A 9 9.13 0.03 -9.14
C SER A 9 10.32 0.83 -8.60
N PRO A 10 10.55 2.08 -9.06
CA PRO A 10 11.52 2.96 -8.44
C PRO A 10 11.03 3.34 -7.03
N ALA A 11 11.42 2.51 -6.05
CA ALA A 11 11.01 2.63 -4.67
C ALA A 11 12.19 2.97 -3.75
N GLU A 12 11.94 3.87 -2.80
CA GLU A 12 12.83 4.20 -1.70
C GLU A 12 12.32 3.50 -0.43
N PHE A 13 13.19 2.74 0.22
CA PHE A 13 12.91 2.16 1.53
C PHE A 13 13.47 3.09 2.61
N ARG A 14 12.58 3.76 3.35
CA ARG A 14 12.92 4.72 4.41
C ARG A 14 12.16 4.39 5.68
N ASP A 15 12.88 4.13 6.77
CA ASP A 15 12.31 3.74 8.08
C ASP A 15 11.32 2.58 7.97
N ASP A 16 11.71 1.53 7.21
CA ASP A 16 10.90 0.35 6.87
C ASP A 16 9.59 0.65 6.12
N ARG A 17 9.41 1.88 5.62
CA ARG A 17 8.33 2.24 4.71
C ARG A 17 8.82 2.23 3.27
N ILE A 18 7.89 1.95 2.38
CA ILE A 18 8.14 1.96 0.94
C ILE A 18 7.50 3.21 0.36
N LEU A 19 8.35 4.07 -0.18
CA LEU A 19 7.96 5.29 -0.87
C LEU A 19 8.18 5.06 -2.35
N ILE A 20 7.23 5.46 -3.18
CA ILE A 20 7.43 5.47 -4.63
C ILE A 20 7.31 6.88 -5.18
N ARG A 21 7.96 7.09 -6.31
CA ARG A 21 7.85 8.33 -7.07
C ARG A 21 7.01 8.08 -8.30
N LEU A 22 5.83 8.70 -8.36
CA LEU A 22 4.98 8.71 -9.56
C LEU A 22 5.05 10.06 -10.24
N VAL A 23 4.98 10.08 -11.57
CA VAL A 23 4.99 11.31 -12.36
C VAL A 23 3.60 11.56 -12.92
N THR A 24 3.06 12.77 -12.71
CA THR A 24 1.76 13.15 -13.29
C THR A 24 1.84 13.24 -14.81
N ARG A 25 0.70 13.28 -15.50
CA ARG A 25 0.64 13.46 -16.97
C ARG A 25 1.40 14.71 -17.45
N ASP A 26 1.44 15.75 -16.63
CA ASP A 26 2.16 17.00 -16.91
C ASP A 26 3.64 16.98 -16.47
N GLY A 27 4.18 15.81 -16.12
CA GLY A 27 5.59 15.64 -15.77
C GLY A 27 5.95 16.01 -14.33
N VAL A 28 4.97 16.24 -13.44
CA VAL A 28 5.24 16.63 -12.05
C VAL A 28 5.47 15.40 -11.19
N PRO A 29 6.64 15.24 -10.55
CA PRO A 29 6.91 14.11 -9.70
C PRO A 29 6.28 14.25 -8.31
N LEU A 30 5.58 13.23 -7.85
CA LEU A 30 4.98 13.13 -6.52
C LEU A 30 5.58 11.94 -5.75
N GLN A 31 5.96 12.17 -4.48
CA GLN A 31 6.44 11.12 -3.58
C GLN A 31 5.30 10.59 -2.73
N LEU A 32 4.95 9.32 -2.92
CA LEU A 32 3.78 8.68 -2.32
C LEU A 32 4.20 7.54 -1.40
N LEU A 33 3.56 7.44 -0.24
CA LEU A 33 3.65 6.27 0.63
C LEU A 33 2.83 5.12 0.04
N THR A 34 3.37 3.91 0.04
CA THR A 34 2.60 2.71 -0.28
C THR A 34 2.09 2.05 1.00
N ASP A 35 0.78 1.88 1.11
CA ASP A 35 0.13 1.45 2.35
C ASP A 35 -1.03 0.48 2.06
N THR A 36 -0.81 -0.82 2.23
CA THR A 36 -1.86 -1.84 2.00
C THR A 36 -3.11 -1.66 2.88
N GLY A 37 -2.98 -0.98 4.03
CA GLY A 37 -4.08 -0.58 4.91
C GLY A 37 -4.70 0.78 4.57
N GLY A 38 -4.13 1.51 3.61
CA GLY A 38 -4.47 2.87 3.26
C GLY A 38 -5.48 3.01 2.13
N GLY A 39 -5.95 4.25 1.95
CA GLY A 39 -6.77 4.68 0.81
C GLY A 39 -5.96 5.28 -0.34
N LEU A 40 -6.60 6.16 -1.11
CA LEU A 40 -5.95 6.95 -2.16
C LEU A 40 -6.05 8.41 -1.76
N VAL A 41 -4.92 9.03 -1.44
CA VAL A 41 -4.90 10.40 -0.90
C VAL A 41 -3.77 11.20 -1.53
N LEU A 42 -4.08 12.44 -1.90
CA LEU A 42 -3.09 13.47 -2.19
C LEU A 42 -3.24 14.60 -1.18
N THR A 43 -2.12 15.22 -0.83
CA THR A 43 -2.16 16.43 -0.01
C THR A 43 -2.57 17.63 -0.84
N GLU A 44 -3.14 18.64 -0.19
CA GLU A 44 -3.47 19.89 -0.86
C GLU A 44 -2.22 20.58 -1.45
N LYS A 45 -1.06 20.41 -0.78
CA LYS A 45 0.24 20.84 -1.29
C LYS A 45 0.61 20.12 -2.59
N ALA A 46 0.37 18.81 -2.67
CA ALA A 46 0.68 18.01 -3.85
C ALA A 46 -0.17 18.40 -5.05
N ILE A 47 -1.49 18.60 -4.87
CA ILE A 47 -2.35 19.03 -5.98
C ILE A 47 -1.98 20.44 -6.46
N ARG A 48 -1.63 21.37 -5.55
CA ARG A 48 -1.14 22.70 -5.93
C ARG A 48 0.19 22.63 -6.68
N LYS A 49 1.14 21.82 -6.20
CA LYS A 49 2.43 21.56 -6.84
C LYS A 49 2.24 21.00 -8.26
N ALA A 50 1.24 20.15 -8.46
CA ALA A 50 0.93 19.51 -9.73
C ALA A 50 -0.04 20.29 -10.63
N GLY A 51 -0.53 21.46 -10.20
CA GLY A 51 -1.53 22.22 -10.95
C GLY A 51 -2.89 21.52 -11.09
N LEU A 52 -3.18 20.55 -10.22
CA LEU A 52 -4.43 19.77 -10.24
C LEU A 52 -5.56 20.52 -9.54
N VAL A 53 -6.75 20.46 -10.11
CA VAL A 53 -7.97 21.04 -9.55
C VAL A 53 -8.93 19.92 -9.16
N PRO A 54 -9.46 19.89 -7.93
CA PRO A 54 -10.50 18.95 -7.55
C PRO A 54 -11.71 19.06 -8.47
N ASP A 55 -12.13 17.93 -9.03
CA ASP A 55 -13.25 17.81 -9.98
C ASP A 55 -14.41 16.98 -9.42
N ALA A 56 -14.22 16.40 -8.24
CA ALA A 56 -15.18 15.54 -7.58
C ALA A 56 -15.22 15.77 -6.07
N THR A 57 -16.17 15.10 -5.44
CA THR A 57 -16.35 15.08 -4.01
C THR A 57 -16.74 13.67 -3.59
N GLU A 58 -16.06 13.15 -2.58
CA GLU A 58 -16.23 11.79 -2.09
C GLU A 58 -16.61 11.83 -0.60
N VAL A 59 -17.52 10.93 -0.20
CA VAL A 59 -18.00 10.85 1.19
C VAL A 59 -17.32 9.67 1.86
N VAL A 60 -16.63 9.94 2.97
CA VAL A 60 -15.99 8.92 3.81
C VAL A 60 -16.53 9.04 5.22
N GLY A 61 -17.30 8.04 5.64
CA GLY A 61 -18.05 8.09 6.89
C GLY A 61 -19.07 9.23 6.87
N ASN A 62 -18.95 10.17 7.80
CA ASN A 62 -19.80 11.36 7.90
C ASN A 62 -19.12 12.64 7.37
N LYS A 63 -17.99 12.51 6.67
CA LYS A 63 -17.20 13.62 6.15
C LYS A 63 -17.16 13.59 4.64
N THR A 64 -17.02 14.78 4.08
CA THR A 64 -16.97 15.01 2.64
C THR A 64 -15.61 15.59 2.29
N PHE A 65 -14.98 15.04 1.28
CA PHE A 65 -13.63 15.42 0.85
C PHE A 65 -13.64 15.82 -0.62
N PRO A 66 -12.92 16.89 -1.01
CA PRO A 66 -12.61 17.11 -2.42
C PRO A 66 -11.82 15.92 -2.96
N ALA A 67 -12.01 15.60 -4.23
CA ALA A 67 -11.29 14.53 -4.89
C ALA A 67 -10.79 14.97 -6.27
N VAL A 68 -9.69 14.37 -6.70
CA VAL A 68 -9.13 14.51 -8.05
C VAL A 68 -9.12 13.14 -8.71
N GLY A 69 -9.42 13.09 -10.01
CA GLY A 69 -9.16 11.90 -10.83
C GLY A 69 -7.69 11.48 -10.82
N LEU A 70 -7.41 10.26 -11.29
CA LEU A 70 -6.06 9.72 -11.43
C LEU A 70 -5.16 10.68 -12.23
N PRO A 71 -4.13 11.32 -11.62
CA PRO A 71 -3.32 12.33 -12.30
C PRO A 71 -2.11 11.74 -13.03
N PHE A 72 -1.89 10.43 -12.90
CA PHE A 72 -0.75 9.71 -13.47
C PHE A 72 -1.08 9.20 -14.88
N GLY A 73 -0.05 9.09 -15.73
CA GLY A 73 -0.19 8.51 -17.08
C GLY A 73 -0.53 7.03 -17.06
N GLU A 74 -1.04 6.50 -18.18
CA GLU A 74 -1.36 5.08 -18.33
C GLU A 74 -0.11 4.19 -18.48
N GLU A 75 1.05 4.80 -18.80
CA GLU A 75 2.30 4.12 -19.10
C GLU A 75 3.47 4.79 -18.38
N ASP A 76 3.63 4.44 -17.10
CA ASP A 76 4.98 4.22 -16.59
C ASP A 76 5.09 2.70 -16.48
N GLU A 77 5.97 2.06 -17.26
CA GLU A 77 6.02 0.59 -17.39
C GLU A 77 6.14 -0.12 -16.03
N ALA A 78 6.52 0.58 -14.95
CA ALA A 78 6.61 0.01 -13.60
C ALA A 78 5.32 0.08 -12.74
N VAL A 79 4.25 0.75 -13.20
CA VAL A 79 3.12 1.16 -12.35
C VAL A 79 1.80 0.73 -12.99
N PRO A 80 1.06 -0.25 -12.41
CA PRO A 80 -0.20 -0.66 -13.00
C PRO A 80 -1.26 0.45 -12.89
N PRO A 81 -2.21 0.52 -13.84
CA PRO A 81 -3.29 1.51 -13.78
C PRO A 81 -4.09 1.31 -12.49
N LEU A 82 -4.41 2.42 -11.83
CA LEU A 82 -5.18 2.40 -10.59
C LEU A 82 -6.67 2.22 -10.91
N LEU A 83 -7.12 0.97 -10.94
CA LEU A 83 -8.52 0.61 -11.18
C LEU A 83 -9.21 0.17 -9.88
N VAL A 84 -10.35 0.76 -9.57
CA VAL A 84 -11.25 0.42 -8.46
C VAL A 84 -12.56 -0.07 -9.07
N GLY A 85 -12.85 -1.37 -8.95
CA GLY A 85 -14.04 -1.98 -9.58
C GLY A 85 -14.07 -1.85 -11.10
N GLY A 86 -12.90 -1.77 -11.76
CA GLY A 86 -12.78 -1.58 -13.21
C GLY A 86 -12.79 -0.11 -13.68
N CYS A 87 -12.95 0.85 -12.76
CA CYS A 87 -12.94 2.29 -13.07
C CYS A 87 -11.66 2.96 -12.56
N PRO A 88 -11.15 4.03 -13.21
CA PRO A 88 -10.04 4.81 -12.66
C PRO A 88 -10.32 5.30 -11.24
N GLY A 89 -9.40 5.06 -10.32
CA GLY A 89 -9.50 5.54 -8.95
C GLY A 89 -9.46 7.07 -8.84
N LYS A 90 -10.01 7.59 -7.75
CA LYS A 90 -9.91 9.01 -7.36
C LYS A 90 -9.08 9.14 -6.09
N PHE A 91 -8.32 10.22 -6.00
CA PHE A 91 -7.58 10.59 -4.80
C PHE A 91 -8.38 11.59 -3.98
N LEU A 92 -8.58 11.29 -2.71
CA LEU A 92 -9.09 12.26 -1.74
C LEU A 92 -8.03 13.34 -1.52
N VAL A 93 -8.45 14.59 -1.40
CA VAL A 93 -7.56 15.72 -1.12
C VAL A 93 -7.59 16.01 0.37
N MET A 94 -6.41 15.98 0.98
CA MET A 94 -6.25 16.24 2.42
C MET A 94 -5.49 17.55 2.67
N SER A 95 -6.12 18.48 3.37
CA SER A 95 -5.58 19.82 3.65
C SER A 95 -4.45 19.83 4.68
N GLU A 96 -4.56 19.01 5.73
CA GLU A 96 -3.59 18.97 6.83
C GLU A 96 -3.09 17.53 7.06
N PRO A 97 -2.10 17.04 6.30
CA PRO A 97 -1.48 15.76 6.60
C PRO A 97 -0.78 15.81 7.97
N ARG A 98 -0.95 14.76 8.78
CA ARG A 98 -0.24 14.56 10.04
C ARG A 98 0.35 13.14 10.08
N GLY A 99 1.34 12.92 10.94
CA GLY A 99 1.92 11.60 11.15
C GLY A 99 2.62 11.09 9.89
N VAL A 100 2.27 9.88 9.43
CA VAL A 100 3.01 9.18 8.36
C VAL A 100 3.05 9.92 7.01
N LEU A 101 2.15 10.88 6.79
CA LEU A 101 2.08 11.69 5.56
C LEU A 101 2.73 13.07 5.70
N GLU A 102 3.26 13.39 6.88
CA GLU A 102 3.98 14.64 7.08
C GLU A 102 5.21 14.69 6.17
N GLY A 103 5.27 15.74 5.33
CA GLY A 103 6.35 15.90 4.34
C GLY A 103 6.22 15.09 3.05
N LEU A 104 5.19 14.25 2.89
CA LEU A 104 4.91 13.49 1.67
C LEU A 104 3.86 14.16 0.78
N ASP A 105 3.80 13.76 -0.49
CA ASP A 105 2.79 14.28 -1.43
C ASP A 105 1.46 13.52 -1.31
N GLY A 106 1.46 12.28 -0.80
CA GLY A 106 0.24 11.49 -0.60
C GLY A 106 0.48 10.03 -0.25
N LEU A 107 -0.57 9.22 -0.37
CA LEU A 107 -0.51 7.76 -0.26
C LEU A 107 -1.30 7.03 -1.35
N ILE A 108 -0.84 5.84 -1.67
CA ILE A 108 -1.55 4.84 -2.47
C ILE A 108 -1.71 3.58 -1.64
N GLY A 109 -2.94 3.09 -1.57
CA GLY A 109 -3.24 1.96 -0.71
C GLY A 109 -4.04 0.85 -1.35
N GLN A 110 -4.86 0.17 -0.55
CA GLN A 110 -5.47 -1.14 -0.84
C GLN A 110 -5.96 -1.34 -2.28
N ALA A 111 -6.59 -0.33 -2.86
CA ALA A 111 -7.15 -0.43 -4.21
C ALA A 111 -6.09 -0.51 -5.32
N TRP A 112 -4.90 0.04 -5.08
CA TRP A 112 -3.75 -0.08 -5.99
C TRP A 112 -3.11 -1.47 -5.93
N PHE A 113 -3.16 -2.11 -4.77
CA PHE A 113 -2.63 -3.46 -4.55
C PHE A 113 -3.56 -4.58 -5.01
N ALA A 114 -4.87 -4.32 -5.02
CA ALA A 114 -5.90 -5.31 -5.29
C ALA A 114 -5.66 -6.10 -6.59
N ASP A 115 -5.96 -7.40 -6.58
CA ASP A 115 -5.98 -8.28 -7.76
C ASP A 115 -4.63 -8.35 -8.50
N ARG A 116 -3.53 -8.18 -7.78
CA ARG A 116 -2.17 -8.09 -8.31
C ARG A 116 -1.18 -8.79 -7.39
N VAL A 117 -0.09 -9.27 -7.97
CA VAL A 117 1.03 -9.85 -7.22
C VAL A 117 2.11 -8.80 -7.02
N TRP A 118 2.43 -8.55 -5.76
CA TRP A 118 3.43 -7.58 -5.33
C TRP A 118 4.49 -8.25 -4.47
N VAL A 119 5.76 -7.96 -4.75
CA VAL A 119 6.89 -8.42 -3.94
C VAL A 119 7.48 -7.26 -3.18
N PHE A 120 7.57 -7.44 -1.85
CA PHE A 120 8.14 -6.49 -0.90
C PHE A 120 9.43 -7.13 -0.35
N ASP A 121 10.56 -6.92 -1.03
CA ASP A 121 11.84 -7.45 -0.59
C ASP A 121 12.60 -6.38 0.22
N TYR A 122 12.32 -6.32 1.53
CA TYR A 122 13.00 -5.40 2.45
C TYR A 122 14.53 -5.62 2.51
N ILE A 123 15.00 -6.86 2.36
CA ILE A 123 16.44 -7.17 2.40
C ILE A 123 17.16 -6.61 1.19
N ARG A 124 16.60 -6.81 -0.01
CA ARG A 124 17.18 -6.28 -1.26
C ARG A 124 16.71 -4.87 -1.59
N LYS A 125 15.81 -4.29 -0.79
CA LYS A 125 15.12 -3.02 -1.04
C LYS A 125 14.49 -2.99 -2.44
N GLN A 126 13.74 -4.04 -2.77
CA GLN A 126 13.03 -4.14 -4.04
C GLN A 126 11.53 -4.14 -3.82
N PHE A 127 10.84 -3.31 -4.58
CA PHE A 127 9.38 -3.29 -4.66
C PHE A 127 8.98 -3.58 -6.10
N ILE A 128 8.26 -4.69 -6.30
CA ILE A 128 8.10 -5.28 -7.62
C ILE A 128 6.63 -5.57 -7.86
N TYR A 129 6.14 -5.16 -9.01
CA TYR A 129 4.89 -5.64 -9.58
C TYR A 129 5.18 -6.81 -10.51
N ASP A 130 4.51 -7.94 -10.29
CA ASP A 130 4.63 -9.14 -11.11
C ASP A 130 3.32 -9.43 -11.86
N PRO A 131 3.17 -8.95 -13.12
CA PRO A 131 1.94 -9.14 -13.90
C PRO A 131 1.77 -10.57 -14.43
N ASP A 132 2.87 -11.32 -14.55
CA ASP A 132 2.88 -12.64 -15.20
C ASP A 132 2.53 -13.77 -14.23
N VAL A 133 2.62 -13.50 -12.93
CA VAL A 133 2.24 -14.45 -11.89
C VAL A 133 0.76 -14.29 -11.58
N MET A 134 -0.02 -15.31 -11.91
CA MET A 134 -1.40 -15.41 -11.43
C MET A 134 -1.38 -15.69 -9.91
N ALA A 135 -2.17 -14.93 -9.16
CA ALA A 135 -2.23 -15.01 -7.68
C ALA A 135 -2.39 -16.46 -7.16
N GLY A 136 -3.08 -17.34 -7.89
CA GLY A 136 -3.28 -18.75 -7.52
C GLY A 136 -2.15 -19.72 -7.86
N GLU A 137 -1.19 -19.34 -8.72
CA GLU A 137 -0.09 -20.22 -9.18
C GLU A 137 1.23 -19.96 -8.43
N ALA A 138 1.37 -18.77 -7.85
CA ALA A 138 2.63 -18.28 -7.28
C ALA A 138 3.19 -19.14 -6.12
N MET A 139 2.32 -19.75 -5.30
CA MET A 139 2.71 -20.18 -3.95
C MET A 139 1.99 -21.43 -3.40
N LYS A 140 1.31 -22.23 -4.24
CA LYS A 140 0.47 -23.36 -3.78
C LYS A 140 1.19 -24.37 -2.86
N ASP A 141 2.51 -24.47 -2.95
CA ASP A 141 3.32 -25.45 -2.19
C ASP A 141 4.43 -24.82 -1.32
N SER A 142 4.44 -23.50 -1.10
CA SER A 142 5.47 -22.91 -0.23
C SER A 142 5.11 -23.05 1.25
N PRO A 143 5.99 -23.61 2.11
CA PRO A 143 5.73 -23.72 3.55
C PRO A 143 5.72 -22.36 4.28
N HIS A 144 6.04 -21.27 3.57
CA HIS A 144 6.07 -19.90 4.11
C HIS A 144 5.00 -19.03 3.44
N THR A 145 3.78 -19.55 3.36
CA THR A 145 2.62 -18.85 2.82
C THR A 145 1.65 -18.53 3.93
N VAL A 146 1.21 -17.27 4.00
CA VAL A 146 0.09 -16.85 4.85
C VAL A 146 -1.05 -16.43 3.94
N PRO A 147 -2.23 -17.06 4.00
CA PRO A 147 -3.37 -16.64 3.21
C PRO A 147 -3.85 -15.26 3.68
N LEU A 148 -4.08 -14.35 2.73
CA LEU A 148 -4.74 -13.08 3.01
C LEU A 148 -6.27 -13.27 2.97
N GLY A 149 -6.95 -12.71 3.96
CA GLY A 149 -8.40 -12.57 3.99
C GLY A 149 -8.84 -11.17 3.56
N PHE A 150 -10.04 -11.07 3.00
CA PHE A 150 -10.67 -9.79 2.64
C PHE A 150 -12.11 -9.73 3.16
N LEU A 151 -12.59 -8.53 3.47
CA LEU A 151 -13.96 -8.33 3.93
C LEU A 151 -14.93 -8.49 2.75
N HIS A 152 -15.93 -9.35 2.94
CA HIS A 152 -17.02 -9.57 1.99
C HIS A 152 -18.35 -9.17 2.62
N ASN A 153 -19.30 -8.74 1.80
CA ASN A 153 -20.67 -8.50 2.23
C ASN A 153 -21.47 -9.82 2.31
N ASP A 154 -22.73 -9.75 2.75
CA ASP A 154 -23.62 -10.91 2.89
C ASP A 154 -23.89 -11.65 1.56
N GLN A 155 -23.62 -11.00 0.42
CA GLN A 155 -23.73 -11.59 -0.92
C GLN A 155 -22.41 -12.22 -1.40
N GLY A 156 -21.38 -12.25 -0.55
CA GLY A 156 -20.06 -12.79 -0.88
C GLY A 156 -19.24 -11.90 -1.81
N SER A 157 -19.61 -10.63 -2.01
CA SER A 157 -18.84 -9.67 -2.81
C SER A 157 -17.82 -8.93 -1.94
N ARG A 158 -16.58 -8.81 -2.42
CA ARG A 158 -15.50 -8.10 -1.72
C ARG A 158 -15.88 -6.63 -1.55
N MET A 159 -15.93 -6.15 -0.30
CA MET A 159 -16.29 -4.76 0.02
C MET A 159 -15.11 -3.81 -0.16
N ASN A 160 -13.91 -4.28 0.18
CA ASN A 160 -12.65 -3.57 0.03
C ASN A 160 -11.51 -4.60 -0.04
N SER A 161 -10.34 -4.15 -0.44
CA SER A 161 -9.13 -4.97 -0.56
C SER A 161 -8.16 -4.71 0.60
N PHE A 162 -8.67 -4.35 1.79
CA PHE A 162 -7.84 -4.28 3.00
C PHE A 162 -7.44 -5.71 3.41
N PRO A 163 -6.16 -6.10 3.26
CA PRO A 163 -5.75 -7.48 3.46
C PRO A 163 -5.67 -7.80 4.96
N ARG A 164 -6.19 -8.96 5.35
CA ARG A 164 -6.16 -9.44 6.74
C ARG A 164 -5.30 -10.68 6.87
N ILE A 165 -4.61 -10.79 7.99
CA ILE A 165 -3.91 -12.00 8.41
C ILE A 165 -4.42 -12.45 9.78
N GLN A 166 -4.35 -13.74 10.03
CA GLN A 166 -4.61 -14.30 11.35
C GLN A 166 -3.30 -14.60 12.06
N VAL A 167 -3.19 -14.13 13.29
CA VAL A 167 -2.06 -14.43 14.18
C VAL A 167 -2.56 -15.01 15.48
N LYS A 168 -1.72 -15.83 16.12
CA LYS A 168 -1.98 -16.37 17.45
C LYS A 168 -1.13 -15.62 18.48
N ILE A 169 -1.76 -14.90 19.40
CA ILE A 169 -1.12 -14.15 20.48
C ILE A 169 -1.63 -14.71 21.80
N ASP A 170 -0.74 -15.17 22.66
CA ASP A 170 -1.07 -15.73 23.99
C ASP A 170 -2.16 -16.82 23.98
N GLY A 171 -2.23 -17.61 22.91
CA GLY A 171 -3.22 -18.68 22.77
C GLY A 171 -4.47 -18.26 21.99
N GLU A 172 -4.72 -16.96 21.82
CA GLU A 172 -5.90 -16.41 21.17
C GLU A 172 -5.64 -16.10 19.69
N MET A 173 -6.64 -16.35 18.85
CA MET A 173 -6.60 -15.98 17.44
C MET A 173 -7.06 -14.54 17.27
N VAL A 174 -6.23 -13.72 16.63
CA VAL A 174 -6.50 -12.30 16.38
C VAL A 174 -6.41 -12.02 14.88
N ASP A 175 -7.45 -11.39 14.34
CA ASP A 175 -7.45 -10.87 12.98
C ASP A 175 -6.77 -9.50 12.95
N LEU A 176 -5.70 -9.37 12.18
CA LEU A 176 -4.96 -8.13 12.01
C LEU A 176 -5.04 -7.63 10.57
N LEU A 177 -5.04 -6.31 10.42
CA LEU A 177 -4.80 -5.67 9.14
C LEU A 177 -3.33 -5.89 8.77
N PHE A 178 -3.09 -6.38 7.56
CA PHE A 178 -1.76 -6.38 6.99
C PHE A 178 -1.48 -4.99 6.42
N ASP A 179 -0.74 -4.18 7.18
CA ASP A 179 -0.54 -2.75 6.94
C ASP A 179 0.95 -2.44 6.76
N THR A 180 1.35 -2.15 5.51
CA THR A 180 2.74 -1.78 5.18
C THR A 180 3.08 -0.31 5.50
N GLY A 181 2.08 0.54 5.76
CA GLY A 181 2.27 1.93 6.15
C GLY A 181 2.46 2.10 7.66
N ALA A 182 2.04 1.12 8.45
CA ALA A 182 2.13 1.14 9.91
C ALA A 182 3.59 1.15 10.39
N SER A 183 3.84 1.98 11.40
CA SER A 183 5.09 2.01 12.16
C SER A 183 4.79 1.98 13.65
N ILE A 184 5.62 1.29 14.42
CA ILE A 184 5.53 1.28 15.87
C ILE A 184 6.56 2.27 16.42
N GLU A 185 6.11 3.27 17.16
CA GLU A 185 6.98 4.02 18.05
C GLU A 185 6.90 3.42 19.44
N LEU A 186 8.00 2.79 19.87
CA LEU A 186 8.11 2.33 21.25
C LEU A 186 8.42 3.52 22.16
N ALA A 187 7.68 3.66 23.25
CA ALA A 187 8.01 4.63 24.29
C ALA A 187 9.45 4.38 24.77
N LYS A 188 10.23 5.45 24.96
CA LYS A 188 11.67 5.36 25.33
C LYS A 188 11.92 4.45 26.53
N ASP A 189 11.01 4.47 27.50
CA ASP A 189 11.11 3.69 28.74
C ASP A 189 10.82 2.19 28.54
N PHE A 190 10.11 1.81 27.46
CA PHE A 190 9.79 0.42 27.16
C PHE A 190 11.03 -0.36 26.71
N LEU A 191 11.86 0.24 25.85
CA LEU A 191 13.10 -0.37 25.37
C LEU A 191 14.12 -0.55 26.50
N GLN A 192 14.22 0.42 27.41
CA GLN A 192 15.12 0.33 28.56
C GLN A 192 14.73 -0.80 29.53
N ARG A 193 13.43 -1.06 29.69
CA ARG A 193 12.93 -2.11 30.61
C ARG A 193 12.99 -3.51 30.04
N ASN A 194 13.08 -3.66 28.71
CA ASN A 194 12.93 -4.96 28.03
C ASN A 194 14.10 -5.32 27.09
N ALA A 195 15.24 -4.63 27.20
CA ALA A 195 16.38 -4.78 26.28
C ALA A 195 16.91 -6.23 26.14
N SER A 196 16.74 -7.09 27.15
CA SER A 196 17.17 -8.50 27.10
C SER A 196 16.23 -9.41 26.29
N ALA A 197 14.98 -9.01 26.04
CA ALA A 197 13.97 -9.86 25.40
C ALA A 197 14.00 -9.81 23.86
N TYR A 198 14.67 -8.82 23.26
CA TYR A 198 14.58 -8.55 21.81
C TYR A 198 15.86 -8.81 21.02
N ALA A 199 16.89 -9.40 21.62
CA ALA A 199 18.21 -9.62 21.00
C ALA A 199 18.25 -10.66 19.85
N GLY A 200 17.11 -11.11 19.31
CA GLY A 200 17.05 -12.23 18.35
C GLY A 200 16.06 -12.08 17.20
N PHE A 201 15.37 -10.94 17.02
CA PHE A 201 14.41 -10.78 15.93
C PHE A 201 15.10 -10.37 14.62
N SER A 202 15.03 -11.25 13.62
CA SER A 202 15.40 -11.00 12.22
C SER A 202 14.15 -11.11 11.35
N LEU A 203 13.73 -10.00 10.74
CA LEU A 203 12.62 -9.98 9.78
C LEU A 203 13.10 -10.60 8.45
N ASN A 204 12.65 -11.81 8.15
CA ASN A 204 12.84 -12.44 6.85
C ASN A 204 11.74 -12.04 5.87
N ARG A 205 12.13 -11.98 4.60
CA ARG A 205 11.36 -11.75 3.35
C ARG A 205 9.87 -12.07 3.44
N LEU A 206 9.02 -11.13 3.03
CA LEU A 206 7.57 -11.30 2.93
C LEU A 206 7.11 -11.16 1.47
N ARG A 207 6.27 -12.08 0.99
CA ARG A 207 5.59 -11.99 -0.32
C ARG A 207 4.09 -11.92 -0.06
N LEU A 208 3.41 -10.99 -0.72
CA LEU A 208 1.96 -10.80 -0.58
C LEU A 208 1.28 -11.19 -1.88
N VAL A 209 0.19 -11.92 -1.73
CA VAL A 209 -0.69 -12.36 -2.81
C VAL A 209 -2.07 -11.84 -2.46
N ALA A 210 -2.56 -10.85 -3.21
CA ALA A 210 -3.86 -10.19 -3.00
C ALA A 210 -4.82 -10.51 -4.14
#